data_AF-A0A7C8YNT6-F1
#
_entry.id   AF-A0A7C8YNT6-F1
#
_cell.length_a   1.000
_cell.length_b   1.000
_cell.length_c   1.000
_cell.angle_alpha   90.00
_cell.angle_beta   90.00
_cell.angle_gamma   90.00
#
_symmetry.space_group_name_H-M   'P 1'
#
loop_
_entity.id
_entity.type
_entity.pdbx_description
1 polymer ?
#
loop_
_entity_poly.entity_id
_entity_poly.type
_entity_poly.pdbx_seq_one_letter_code
_entity_poly.pdbx_strand_id
1 'polypeptide(L)'
;KKMKFSIFIIQALAVELLFAASAVSQDFDFFYFVQQWPGSYCDTKQSCCYPTTGKPAADFGIHGLWPNYNDGSYPSNCDPNSPFDQSQVSELLSRLQSEWP
;
A
#
# COMPACT_ATOMS: atom_id res chain seq x y z
N LYS A 1 -34.47 -8.88 -38.68
CA LYS A 1 -34.43 -9.53 -37.34
C LYS A 1 -33.01 -9.93 -36.95
N LYS A 2 -32.31 -10.76 -37.75
CA LYS A 2 -30.91 -11.17 -37.52
C LYS A 2 -29.92 -10.01 -37.37
N MET A 3 -29.96 -9.03 -38.28
CA MET A 3 -29.05 -7.86 -38.25
C MET A 3 -29.20 -6.98 -37.00
N LYS A 4 -30.43 -6.79 -36.50
CA LYS A 4 -30.66 -6.05 -35.25
C LYS A 4 -30.13 -6.81 -34.04
N PHE A 5 -30.30 -8.14 -34.02
CA PHE A 5 -29.76 -9.01 -32.97
C PHE A 5 -28.23 -9.00 -32.93
N SER A 6 -27.57 -9.01 -34.10
CA SER A 6 -26.11 -8.85 -34.19
C SER A 6 -25.62 -7.50 -33.68
N ILE A 7 -26.35 -6.40 -33.95
CA ILE A 7 -26.00 -5.07 -33.43
C ILE A 7 -26.11 -5.03 -31.90
N PHE A 8 -27.16 -5.62 -31.32
CA PHE A 8 -27.31 -5.70 -29.87
C PHE A 8 -26.18 -6.50 -29.20
N ILE A 9 -25.73 -7.60 -29.82
CA ILE A 9 -24.59 -8.39 -29.32
C ILE A 9 -23.29 -7.56 -29.38
N ILE A 10 -23.05 -6.85 -30.48
CA ILE A 10 -21.85 -6.00 -30.62
C ILE A 10 -21.86 -4.87 -29.58
N GLN A 11 -23.01 -4.25 -29.33
CA GLN A 11 -23.16 -3.22 -28.31
C GLN A 11 -22.94 -3.76 -26.89
N ALA A 12 -23.48 -4.94 -26.58
CA ALA A 12 -23.27 -5.60 -25.28
C ALA A 12 -21.78 -5.94 -25.06
N LEU A 13 -21.12 -6.53 -26.06
CA LEU A 13 -19.69 -6.84 -26.00
C LEU A 13 -18.83 -5.58 -25.87
N ALA A 14 -19.17 -4.49 -26.54
CA ALA A 14 -18.46 -3.23 -26.41
C ALA A 14 -18.61 -2.63 -25.00
N VAL A 15 -19.79 -2.75 -24.39
CA VAL A 15 -20.03 -2.32 -23.01
C VAL A 15 -19.23 -3.18 -22.02
N GLU A 16 -19.23 -4.51 -22.17
CA GLU A 16 -18.41 -5.41 -21.34
C GLU A 16 -16.91 -5.09 -21.43
N LEU A 17 -16.41 -4.78 -22.63
CA LEU A 17 -15.01 -4.42 -22.85
C LEU A 17 -14.65 -3.07 -22.19
N LEU A 18 -15.58 -2.11 -22.18
CA LEU A 18 -15.40 -0.81 -21.52
C LEU A 18 -15.42 -0.93 -19.99
N PHE A 19 -16.22 -1.84 -19.42
CA PHE A 19 -16.23 -2.13 -17.98
C PHE A 19 -14.97 -2.87 -17.51
N ALA A 20 -14.39 -3.73 -18.35
CA ALA A 20 -13.12 -4.40 -18.01
C ALA A 20 -11.93 -3.41 -17.99
N ALA A 21 -11.94 -2.40 -18.87
CA ALA A 21 -10.87 -1.41 -18.97
C ALA A 21 -10.84 -0.42 -17.79
N SER A 22 -11.97 -0.20 -17.11
CA SER A 22 -12.06 0.71 -15.96
C SER A 22 -11.69 0.07 -14.62
N ALA A 23 -11.39 -1.23 -14.60
CA ALA A 23 -10.98 -1.98 -13.41
C ALA A 23 -9.45 -2.13 -13.27
N VAL A 24 -8.64 -1.34 -13.98
CA VAL A 24 -7.19 -1.30 -13.78
C VAL A 24 -6.89 -0.46 -12.53
N SER A 25 -7.05 -1.07 -11.35
CA SER A 25 -6.30 -0.64 -10.17
C SER A 25 -4.81 -0.82 -10.46
N GLN A 26 -3.94 -0.01 -9.86
CA GLN A 26 -2.53 -0.40 -9.80
C GLN A 26 -2.46 -1.70 -9.00
N ASP A 27 -2.17 -2.77 -9.72
CA ASP A 27 -2.20 -4.14 -9.20
C ASP A 27 -0.87 -4.46 -8.51
N PHE A 28 -0.89 -5.44 -7.61
CA PHE A 28 0.29 -6.03 -6.96
C PHE A 28 -0.02 -7.47 -6.56
N ASP A 29 0.99 -8.31 -6.45
CA ASP A 29 0.80 -9.75 -6.24
C ASP A 29 0.71 -10.12 -4.75
N PHE A 30 1.53 -9.50 -3.91
CA PHE A 30 1.58 -9.80 -2.48
C PHE A 30 2.09 -8.60 -1.66
N PHE A 31 2.03 -8.74 -0.34
CA PHE A 31 2.62 -7.78 0.59
C PHE A 31 3.84 -8.36 1.30
N TYR A 32 4.90 -7.57 1.40
CA TYR A 32 5.86 -7.72 2.48
C TYR A 32 5.36 -6.96 3.72
N PHE A 33 5.13 -7.68 4.81
CA PHE A 33 4.99 -7.08 6.14
C PHE A 33 6.38 -7.08 6.80
N VAL A 34 6.99 -5.90 6.89
CA VAL A 34 8.39 -5.74 7.32
C VAL A 34 8.44 -5.15 8.71
N GLN A 35 9.20 -5.81 9.57
CA GLN A 35 9.46 -5.38 10.94
C GLN A 35 10.96 -5.14 11.13
N GLN A 36 11.31 -4.20 12.00
CA GLN A 36 12.68 -3.79 12.30
C GLN A 36 13.01 -3.97 13.78
N TRP A 37 14.25 -4.36 14.07
CA TRP A 37 14.75 -4.40 15.44
C TRP A 37 15.44 -3.07 15.79
N PRO A 38 14.89 -2.25 16.70
CA PRO A 38 15.41 -0.90 16.98
C PRO A 38 16.84 -0.93 17.54
N GLY A 39 17.22 -1.99 18.26
CA GLY A 39 18.59 -2.16 18.74
C GLY A 39 19.61 -2.25 17.60
N SER A 40 19.30 -2.99 16.54
CA SER A 40 20.20 -3.13 15.38
C SER A 40 20.21 -1.89 14.49
N TYR A 41 19.10 -1.14 14.44
CA TYR A 41 19.05 0.13 13.72
C TYR A 41 19.93 1.20 14.38
N CYS A 42 19.87 1.29 15.71
CA CYS A 42 20.58 2.30 16.48
C CYS A 42 22.05 1.97 16.79
N ASP A 43 22.45 0.70 16.77
CA ASP A 43 23.83 0.29 17.05
C ASP A 43 24.69 0.21 15.78
N THR A 44 24.66 1.29 14.98
CA THR A 44 25.48 1.42 13.77
C THR A 44 26.40 2.64 13.87
N LYS A 45 27.25 2.85 12.86
CA LYS A 45 28.04 4.09 12.76
C LYS A 45 27.17 5.32 12.48
N GLN A 46 25.92 5.12 12.03
CA GLN A 46 24.98 6.20 11.79
C GLN A 46 24.26 6.55 13.10
N SER A 47 23.97 7.83 13.28
CA SER A 47 23.18 8.30 14.40
C SER A 47 21.73 7.85 14.28
N CYS A 48 21.09 7.53 15.40
CA CYS A 48 19.63 7.39 15.50
C CYS A 48 19.08 8.36 16.55
N CYS A 49 17.80 8.70 16.41
CA CYS A 49 17.05 9.51 17.38
C CYS A 49 15.84 8.74 17.85
N TYR A 50 15.52 8.82 19.14
CA TYR A 50 14.26 8.29 19.64
C TYR A 50 13.09 9.21 19.26
N PRO A 51 11.87 8.66 19.12
CA PRO A 51 10.65 9.44 19.00
C PRO A 51 10.46 10.41 20.17
N THR A 52 9.61 11.42 19.98
CA THR A 52 9.24 12.38 21.03
C THR A 52 8.50 11.73 22.21
N THR A 53 7.94 10.53 22.00
CA THR A 53 7.31 9.69 23.03
C THR A 53 8.33 8.93 23.90
N GLY A 54 9.62 9.00 23.57
CA GLY A 54 10.71 8.39 24.33
C GLY A 54 11.31 7.15 23.65
N LYS A 55 12.14 6.42 24.40
CA LYS A 55 12.79 5.20 23.91
C LYS A 55 11.74 4.12 23.62
N PRO A 56 11.73 3.53 22.41
CA PRO A 56 10.83 2.42 22.09
C PRO A 56 11.05 1.19 22.97
N ALA A 57 10.04 0.32 23.06
CA ALA A 57 10.18 -0.98 23.69
C ALA A 57 11.30 -1.80 23.01
N ALA A 58 11.89 -2.73 23.77
CA ALA A 58 12.84 -3.70 23.21
C ALA A 58 12.08 -4.84 22.50
N ASP A 59 11.32 -4.46 21.48
CA ASP A 59 10.54 -5.35 20.63
C ASP A 59 10.70 -4.94 19.15
N PHE A 60 10.22 -5.78 18.24
CA PHE A 60 10.16 -5.44 16.82
C PHE A 60 9.13 -4.33 16.58
N GLY A 61 9.56 -3.26 15.92
CA GLY A 61 8.67 -2.21 15.41
C GLY A 61 8.32 -2.47 13.95
N ILE A 62 7.15 -2.02 13.51
CA ILE A 62 6.77 -2.05 12.10
C ILE A 62 7.68 -1.08 11.33
N HIS A 63 8.21 -1.53 10.20
CA HIS A 63 8.91 -0.66 9.26
C HIS A 63 7.97 -0.27 8.11
N GLY A 64 7.25 -1.24 7.55
CA GLY A 64 6.40 -1.01 6.40
C GLY A 64 5.54 -2.19 5.98
N LEU A 65 4.47 -1.86 5.25
CA LEU A 65 3.66 -2.82 4.50
C LEU A 65 3.80 -2.48 3.01
N TRP A 66 4.46 -3.33 2.24
CA TRP A 66 4.89 -3.00 0.88
C TRP A 66 4.24 -3.92 -0.16
N PRO A 67 3.43 -3.37 -1.08
CA PRO A 67 3.00 -4.09 -2.28
C PRO A 67 4.22 -4.55 -3.10
N ASN A 68 4.19 -5.77 -3.62
CA ASN A 68 5.28 -6.36 -4.42
C ASN A 68 4.74 -7.25 -5.55
N TYR A 69 5.58 -7.49 -6.55
CA TYR A 69 5.30 -8.42 -7.65
C TYR A 69 6.11 -9.70 -7.51
N ASN A 70 5.61 -10.80 -8.08
CA ASN A 70 6.25 -12.11 -8.11
C ASN A 70 7.55 -12.11 -8.94
N ASP A 71 7.75 -11.12 -9.82
CA ASP A 71 8.97 -10.95 -10.60
C ASP A 71 10.12 -10.26 -9.82
N GLY A 72 9.87 -9.86 -8.57
CA GLY A 72 10.82 -9.20 -7.69
C GLY A 72 10.85 -7.68 -7.80
N SER A 73 10.10 -7.09 -8.72
CA SER A 73 9.86 -5.64 -8.77
C SER A 73 8.72 -5.23 -7.83
N TYR A 74 8.50 -3.92 -7.69
CA TYR A 74 7.44 -3.39 -6.83
C TYR A 74 6.91 -2.05 -7.34
N PRO A 75 5.62 -1.74 -7.12
CA PRO A 75 5.09 -0.42 -7.40
C PRO A 75 5.49 0.56 -6.29
N SER A 76 5.68 1.83 -6.65
CA SER A 76 5.99 2.90 -5.70
C SER A 76 5.42 4.23 -6.20
N ASN A 77 5.03 5.12 -5.27
CA ASN A 77 4.51 6.46 -5.58
C ASN A 77 3.29 6.44 -6.53
N CYS A 78 2.38 5.50 -6.28
CA CYS A 78 1.25 5.14 -7.14
C CYS A 78 0.31 6.29 -7.49
N ASP A 79 -0.03 7.14 -6.51
CA ASP A 79 -0.98 8.23 -6.68
C ASP A 79 -0.49 9.53 -6.01
N PRO A 80 -0.04 10.53 -6.79
CA PRO A 80 0.38 11.82 -6.23
C PRO A 80 -0.79 12.68 -5.73
N ASN A 81 -2.04 12.35 -6.07
CA ASN A 81 -3.23 13.08 -5.64
C ASN A 81 -3.84 12.52 -4.35
N SER A 82 -3.25 11.47 -3.78
CA SER A 82 -3.65 10.87 -2.50
C SER A 82 -2.58 11.09 -1.43
N PRO A 83 -2.40 12.34 -0.94
CA PRO A 83 -1.46 12.64 0.13
C PRO A 83 -1.93 12.02 1.46
N PHE A 84 -0.97 11.72 2.33
CA PHE A 84 -1.28 11.24 3.68
C PHE A 84 -2.05 12.30 4.49
N ASP A 85 -3.17 11.88 5.08
CA ASP A 85 -3.99 12.69 5.97
C ASP A 85 -4.10 11.99 7.34
N GLN A 86 -3.38 12.55 8.32
CA GLN A 86 -3.32 12.01 9.68
C GLN A 86 -4.70 11.95 10.36
N SER A 87 -5.64 12.81 9.98
CA SER A 87 -6.96 12.85 10.60
C SER A 87 -7.73 11.53 10.40
N GLN A 88 -7.48 10.84 9.27
CA GLN A 88 -8.09 9.57 8.91
C GLN A 88 -7.60 8.39 9.77
N VAL A 89 -6.46 8.55 10.45
CA VAL A 89 -5.87 7.52 11.34
C VAL A 89 -5.74 8.02 12.78
N SER A 90 -6.44 9.09 13.14
CA SER A 90 -6.35 9.75 14.44
C SER A 90 -6.56 8.80 15.63
N GLU A 91 -7.50 7.87 15.52
CA GLU A 91 -7.79 6.85 16.53
C GLU A 91 -6.67 5.82 16.71
N LEU A 92 -5.80 5.66 15.71
CA LEU A 92 -4.70 4.69 15.71
C LEU A 92 -3.37 5.29 16.20
N LEU A 93 -3.28 6.62 16.35
CA LEU A 93 -2.01 7.30 16.60
C LEU A 93 -1.27 6.79 17.84
N SER A 94 -1.99 6.49 18.93
CA SER A 94 -1.37 5.97 20.14
C SER A 94 -0.70 4.61 19.92
N ARG A 95 -1.33 3.73 19.13
CA ARG A 95 -0.78 2.42 18.75
C ARG A 95 0.35 2.56 17.74
N LEU A 96 0.24 3.48 16.79
CA LEU A 96 1.32 3.73 15.82
C LEU A 96 2.58 4.25 16.52
N GLN A 97 2.45 5.10 17.54
CA GLN A 97 3.58 5.59 18.33
C GLN A 97 4.31 4.50 19.13
N SER A 98 3.65 3.39 19.46
CA SER A 98 4.28 2.26 20.17
C SER A 98 4.78 1.17 19.22
N GLU A 99 3.94 0.79 18.24
CA GLU A 99 4.19 -0.36 17.36
C GLU A 99 4.91 0.03 16.05
N TRP A 100 4.86 1.29 15.63
CA TRP A 100 5.51 1.81 14.41
C TRP A 100 6.35 3.07 14.68
N PRO A 101 7.34 2.99 15.60
CA PRO A 101 8.17 4.13 16.01
C PRO A 101 9.27 4.49 15.00
#